data_AF-A0A964R0B3-F1
#
_entry.id   AF-A0A964R0B3-F1
#
_cell.length_a   1.000
_cell.length_b   1.000
_cell.length_c   1.000
_cell.angle_alpha   90.00
_cell.angle_beta   90.00
_cell.angle_gamma   90.00
#
_symmetry.space_group_name_H-M   'P 1'
#
loop_
_entity.id
_entity.type
_entity.pdbx_description
1 polymer ?
#
loop_
_entity_poly.entity_id
_entity_poly.type
_entity_poly.pdbx_seq_one_letter_code
_entity_poly.pdbx_strand_id
1 'polypeptide(L)'
;MLQLLRSNPGLAISFVLLGGGALASTLMGFFMARSGASLRPVYWFAGLFALVVVPQLAGHFYIALRTTKAEAPRTASLEQIAQRDTAESTTTAGDAKALFGPDADPQLITDARNLPGGVFSAAELAQFAPLPDGGTVLLARFKGSLAAEKAWIEYLRTTGLNQLKGTGDSQRGYVVTRPVGDRAYVLHFGTMVGVWTGKDDTAIRERMVAGGFEIPRHAPLNASTPALTANAPASKSTPKNPLTPGLIGAGIALYVLVVVLYFFKGAAWAGTSPAKPGGAPVTATELAARLEAVNTLDVPFRIERGAQPNEFFATWRYADAKWVDLARARGMKRTFRIRLTLDEKHGTVRATDYVASFDWSAGRGGAEVEWKTGLGIVFFQYEHQRVFGLQLDEQGRFKPELSYAYTFNLNEMKSPLITAVNHAGWNWRPTVWQGPAWLRWLTE
;
A
#
# COMPACT_ATOMS: atom_id res chain seq x y z
N MET A 1 -20.30 -5.77 -13.27
CA MET A 1 -18.93 -5.85 -12.70
C MET A 1 -18.00 -4.77 -13.24
N LEU A 2 -17.81 -4.63 -14.56
CA LEU A 2 -16.87 -3.66 -15.14
C LEU A 2 -17.12 -2.19 -14.72
N GLN A 3 -18.39 -1.77 -14.67
CA GLN A 3 -18.79 -0.43 -14.23
C GLN A 3 -18.45 -0.16 -12.76
N LEU A 4 -18.66 -1.16 -11.88
CA LEU A 4 -18.32 -1.08 -10.46
C LEU A 4 -16.81 -0.87 -10.25
N LEU A 5 -15.98 -1.57 -11.04
CA LEU A 5 -14.52 -1.41 -10.99
C LEU A 5 -14.08 -0.04 -11.51
N ARG A 6 -14.73 0.49 -12.55
CA ARG A 6 -14.43 1.83 -13.09
C ARG A 6 -14.79 2.95 -12.12
N SER A 7 -15.90 2.81 -11.37
CA SER A 7 -16.30 3.81 -10.37
C SER A 7 -15.56 3.69 -9.04
N ASN A 8 -14.82 2.59 -8.82
CA ASN A 8 -14.11 2.32 -7.57
C ASN A 8 -12.64 1.92 -7.85
N PRO A 9 -11.74 2.90 -8.07
CA PRO A 9 -10.35 2.62 -8.44
C PRO A 9 -9.62 1.79 -7.38
N GLY A 10 -9.89 2.00 -6.09
CA GLY A 10 -9.31 1.19 -5.02
C GLY A 10 -9.68 -0.30 -5.12
N LEU A 11 -10.93 -0.61 -5.48
CA LEU A 11 -11.37 -1.99 -5.70
C LEU A 11 -10.65 -2.62 -6.90
N ALA A 12 -10.51 -1.88 -8.00
CA ALA A 12 -9.80 -2.34 -9.18
C ALA A 12 -8.32 -2.64 -8.87
N ILE A 13 -7.63 -1.75 -8.14
CA ILE A 13 -6.25 -1.95 -7.70
C ILE A 13 -6.14 -3.21 -6.83
N SER A 14 -7.04 -3.42 -5.88
CA SER A 14 -7.02 -4.63 -5.04
C SER A 14 -7.19 -5.91 -5.84
N PHE A 15 -8.04 -5.94 -6.88
CA PHE A 15 -8.18 -7.10 -7.77
C PHE A 15 -6.91 -7.35 -8.60
N VAL A 16 -6.29 -6.30 -9.13
CA VAL A 16 -5.03 -6.41 -9.87
C VAL A 16 -3.91 -6.94 -8.98
N LEU A 17 -3.80 -6.42 -7.75
CA LEU A 17 -2.84 -6.92 -6.76
C LEU A 17 -3.09 -8.39 -6.46
N LEU A 18 -4.33 -8.78 -6.14
CA LEU A 18 -4.66 -10.18 -5.82
C LEU A 18 -4.34 -11.12 -6.99
N GLY A 19 -4.76 -10.78 -8.21
CA GLY A 19 -4.48 -11.58 -9.41
C GLY A 19 -2.98 -11.65 -9.75
N GLY A 20 -2.29 -10.51 -9.70
CA GLY A 20 -0.85 -10.43 -9.97
C GLY A 20 -0.02 -11.20 -8.93
N GLY A 21 -0.36 -11.08 -7.65
CA GLY A 21 0.29 -11.80 -6.55
C GLY A 21 0.07 -13.32 -6.64
N ALA A 22 -1.14 -13.76 -7.00
CA ALA A 22 -1.43 -15.16 -7.23
C ALA A 22 -0.63 -15.73 -8.41
N LEU A 23 -0.64 -15.03 -9.56
CA LEU A 23 0.12 -15.43 -10.74
C LEU A 23 1.64 -15.51 -10.45
N ALA A 24 2.19 -14.50 -9.79
CA ALA A 24 3.61 -14.47 -9.42
C ALA A 24 3.98 -15.62 -8.47
N SER A 25 3.13 -15.90 -7.48
CA SER A 25 3.35 -17.00 -6.53
C SER A 25 3.28 -18.37 -7.23
N THR A 26 2.31 -18.58 -8.12
CA THR A 26 2.19 -19.81 -8.92
C THR A 26 3.40 -20.02 -9.82
N LEU A 27 3.84 -18.97 -10.52
CA LEU A 27 5.00 -19.04 -11.42
C LEU A 27 6.29 -19.35 -10.66
N MET A 28 6.52 -18.67 -9.53
CA MET A 28 7.66 -18.93 -8.65
C MET A 28 7.61 -20.36 -8.10
N GLY A 29 6.44 -20.80 -7.63
CA GLY A 29 6.23 -22.17 -7.15
C GLY A 29 6.52 -23.22 -8.23
N PHE A 30 6.12 -22.96 -9.47
CA PHE A 30 6.42 -23.84 -10.60
C PHE A 30 7.94 -23.97 -10.84
N PHE A 31 8.68 -22.85 -10.87
CA PHE A 31 10.14 -22.88 -11.04
C PHE A 31 10.84 -23.59 -9.88
N MET A 32 10.43 -23.33 -8.64
CA MET A 32 10.99 -23.98 -7.46
C MET A 32 10.70 -25.48 -7.42
N ALA A 33 9.48 -25.90 -7.76
CA ALA A 33 9.13 -27.32 -7.87
C ALA A 33 10.00 -28.01 -8.92
N ARG A 34 10.21 -27.37 -10.09
CA ARG A 34 11.05 -27.91 -11.17
C ARG A 34 12.52 -28.02 -10.78
N SER A 35 13.03 -27.13 -9.94
CA SER A 35 14.42 -27.18 -9.45
C SER A 35 14.60 -28.08 -8.22
N GLY A 36 13.55 -28.75 -7.74
CA GLY A 36 13.58 -29.52 -6.48
C GLY A 36 13.74 -28.66 -5.22
N ALA A 37 13.53 -27.35 -5.32
CA ALA A 37 13.58 -26.44 -4.19
C ALA A 37 12.28 -26.54 -3.36
N SER A 38 12.39 -26.22 -2.07
CA SER A 38 11.25 -26.23 -1.14
C SER A 38 10.21 -25.19 -1.52
N LEU A 39 8.93 -25.56 -1.57
CA LEU A 39 7.81 -24.63 -1.81
C LEU A 39 7.40 -23.82 -0.58
N ARG A 40 7.96 -24.09 0.61
CA ARG A 40 7.58 -23.42 1.85
C ARG A 40 7.70 -21.88 1.79
N PRO A 41 8.75 -21.27 1.21
CA PRO A 41 8.84 -19.81 1.06
C PRO A 41 7.70 -19.22 0.23
N VAL A 42 7.28 -19.91 -0.83
CA VAL A 42 6.17 -19.46 -1.69
C VAL A 42 4.85 -19.52 -0.92
N TYR A 43 4.59 -20.61 -0.19
CA TYR A 43 3.38 -20.71 0.63
C TYR A 43 3.33 -19.67 1.75
N TRP A 44 4.46 -19.43 2.41
CA TRP A 44 4.56 -18.39 3.42
C TRP A 44 4.29 -17.00 2.83
N PHE A 45 4.95 -16.66 1.72
CA PHE A 45 4.74 -15.37 1.05
C PHE A 45 3.28 -15.21 0.61
N ALA A 46 2.69 -16.24 -0.01
CA ALA A 46 1.31 -16.22 -0.47
C ALA A 46 0.32 -16.00 0.69
N GLY A 47 0.54 -16.63 1.84
CA GLY A 47 -0.31 -16.43 3.01
C GLY A 47 -0.13 -15.05 3.66
N LEU A 48 1.11 -14.53 3.73
CA LEU A 48 1.36 -13.17 4.21
C LEU A 48 0.72 -12.13 3.27
N PHE A 49 0.86 -12.33 1.97
CA PHE A 49 0.27 -11.50 0.94
C PHE A 49 -1.27 -11.50 1.06
N ALA A 50 -1.89 -12.67 1.21
CA ALA A 50 -3.32 -12.80 1.41
C ALA A 50 -3.80 -12.08 2.68
N LEU A 51 -3.05 -12.21 3.79
CA LEU A 51 -3.37 -11.51 5.04
C LEU A 51 -3.45 -10.00 4.86
N VAL A 52 -2.65 -9.40 3.98
CA VAL A 52 -2.64 -7.94 3.72
C VAL A 52 -3.69 -7.54 2.68
N VAL A 53 -3.75 -8.25 1.55
CA VAL A 53 -4.55 -7.82 0.39
C VAL A 53 -6.03 -8.14 0.54
N VAL A 54 -6.38 -9.27 1.18
CA VAL A 54 -7.80 -9.67 1.32
C VAL A 54 -8.62 -8.67 2.16
N PRO A 55 -8.15 -8.19 3.33
CA PRO A 55 -8.88 -7.16 4.07
C PRO A 55 -9.05 -5.85 3.30
N GLN A 56 -8.04 -5.43 2.52
CA GLN A 56 -8.13 -4.25 1.67
C GLN A 56 -9.20 -4.42 0.58
N LEU A 57 -9.19 -5.58 -0.08
CA LEU A 57 -10.20 -5.92 -1.08
C LEU A 57 -11.61 -5.89 -0.48
N ALA A 58 -11.80 -6.50 0.69
CA ALA A 58 -13.08 -6.51 1.40
C ALA A 58 -13.53 -5.10 1.79
N GLY A 59 -12.62 -4.26 2.28
CA GLY A 59 -12.91 -2.86 2.63
C GLY A 59 -13.32 -2.02 1.43
N HIS A 60 -12.57 -2.10 0.32
CA HIS A 60 -12.92 -1.40 -0.91
C HIS A 60 -14.22 -1.91 -1.53
N PHE A 61 -14.47 -3.21 -1.46
CA PHE A 61 -15.72 -3.80 -1.93
C PHE A 61 -16.91 -3.30 -1.10
N TYR A 62 -16.77 -3.23 0.22
CA TYR A 62 -17.80 -2.67 1.10
C TYR A 62 -18.10 -1.20 0.80
N ILE A 63 -17.07 -0.38 0.58
CA ILE A 63 -17.23 1.02 0.18
C ILE A 63 -17.95 1.12 -1.18
N ALA A 64 -17.57 0.28 -2.15
CA ALA A 64 -18.18 0.23 -3.47
C ALA A 64 -19.68 -0.14 -3.40
N LEU A 65 -20.05 -1.09 -2.54
CA LEU A 65 -21.45 -1.44 -2.32
C LEU A 65 -22.24 -0.30 -1.66
N ARG A 66 -21.65 0.39 -0.68
CA ARG A 66 -22.32 1.51 0.00
C ARG A 66 -22.51 2.71 -0.91
N THR A 67 -21.51 3.08 -1.70
CA THR A 67 -21.59 4.20 -2.66
C THR A 67 -22.64 3.91 -3.72
N THR A 68 -22.61 2.72 -4.33
CA THR A 68 -23.62 2.31 -5.31
C THR A 68 -25.05 2.36 -4.74
N LYS A 69 -25.24 1.89 -3.49
CA LYS A 69 -26.54 1.94 -2.83
C LYS A 69 -27.01 3.38 -2.53
N ALA A 70 -26.09 4.29 -2.20
CA ALA A 70 -26.40 5.70 -1.96
C ALA A 70 -26.71 6.47 -3.25
N GLU A 71 -26.11 6.09 -4.38
CA GLU A 71 -26.33 6.72 -5.69
C GLU A 71 -27.63 6.25 -6.37
N ALA A 72 -28.05 5.00 -6.16
CA ALA A 72 -29.19 4.41 -6.89
C ALA A 72 -30.50 5.23 -6.84
N PRO A 73 -30.98 5.75 -5.68
CA PRO A 73 -32.21 6.56 -5.65
C PRO A 73 -32.08 7.87 -6.43
N ARG A 74 -30.88 8.48 -6.42
CA ARG A 74 -30.61 9.75 -7.10
C ARG A 74 -30.61 9.55 -8.61
N THR A 75 -29.90 8.53 -9.08
CA THR A 75 -29.90 8.18 -10.51
C THR A 75 -31.30 7.85 -11.00
N ALA A 76 -32.08 7.09 -10.23
CA ALA A 76 -33.47 6.77 -10.56
C ALA A 76 -34.35 8.03 -10.68
N SER A 77 -34.19 9.01 -9.78
CA SER A 77 -34.94 10.27 -9.86
C SER A 77 -34.61 11.09 -11.13
N LEU A 78 -33.32 11.14 -11.51
CA LEU A 78 -32.90 11.80 -12.75
C LEU A 78 -33.32 11.03 -14.01
N GLU A 79 -33.36 9.69 -13.98
CA GLU A 79 -33.89 8.88 -15.08
C GLU A 79 -35.39 9.08 -15.26
N GLN A 80 -36.16 9.17 -14.18
CA GLN A 80 -37.59 9.48 -14.24
C GLN A 80 -37.86 10.83 -14.91
N ILE A 81 -37.04 11.84 -14.60
CA ILE A 81 -37.12 13.15 -15.28
C ILE A 81 -36.75 13.03 -16.75
N ALA A 82 -35.62 12.41 -17.07
CA ALA A 82 -35.14 12.28 -18.45
C ALA A 82 -36.13 11.52 -19.36
N GLN A 83 -36.81 10.49 -18.84
CA GLN A 83 -37.82 9.74 -19.59
C GLN A 83 -39.10 10.55 -19.85
N ARG A 84 -39.42 11.54 -19.00
CA ARG A 84 -40.58 12.43 -19.20
C ARG A 84 -40.31 13.54 -20.21
N ASP A 85 -39.08 14.04 -20.28
CA ASP A 85 -38.67 15.06 -21.27
C ASP A 85 -38.76 14.57 -22.73
N THR A 86 -38.64 13.26 -22.98
CA THR A 86 -38.88 12.67 -24.31
C THR A 86 -40.35 12.64 -24.72
N ALA A 87 -41.28 12.98 -23.83
CA ALA A 87 -42.72 12.88 -24.04
C ALA A 87 -43.44 14.19 -23.67
N GLU A 88 -43.06 15.35 -24.23
CA GLU A 88 -43.78 16.66 -24.12
C GLU A 88 -44.28 17.08 -22.72
N SER A 89 -43.80 16.44 -21.66
CA SER A 89 -44.41 16.51 -20.33
C SER A 89 -43.59 17.43 -19.46
N THR A 90 -44.15 18.60 -19.19
CA THR A 90 -43.72 19.55 -18.14
C THR A 90 -43.27 18.79 -16.90
N THR A 91 -42.05 19.07 -16.41
CA THR A 91 -41.57 18.51 -15.13
C THR A 91 -42.65 18.76 -14.07
N THR A 92 -43.14 17.70 -13.45
CA THR A 92 -44.24 17.84 -12.48
C THR A 92 -43.75 18.57 -11.25
N ALA A 93 -44.65 19.28 -10.57
CA ALA A 93 -44.29 20.03 -9.36
C ALA A 93 -43.71 19.17 -8.24
N GLY A 94 -44.02 17.85 -8.21
CA GLY A 94 -43.45 16.93 -7.25
C GLY A 94 -41.97 16.62 -7.51
N ASP A 95 -41.60 16.36 -8.77
CA ASP A 95 -40.24 15.98 -9.14
C ASP A 95 -39.26 17.15 -9.00
N ALA A 96 -39.69 18.34 -9.44
CA ALA A 96 -38.94 19.57 -9.28
C ALA A 96 -38.58 19.81 -7.80
N LYS A 97 -39.56 19.65 -6.91
CA LYS A 97 -39.36 19.84 -5.46
C LYS A 97 -38.43 18.80 -4.84
N ALA A 98 -38.48 17.56 -5.33
CA ALA A 98 -37.63 16.49 -4.83
C ALA A 98 -36.14 16.68 -5.19
N LEU A 99 -35.84 17.27 -6.36
CA LEU A 99 -34.45 17.47 -6.80
C LEU A 99 -33.89 18.86 -6.46
N PHE A 100 -34.67 19.92 -6.62
CA PHE A 100 -34.19 21.29 -6.50
C PHE A 100 -34.60 21.96 -5.17
N GLY A 101 -35.40 21.27 -4.35
CA GLY A 101 -35.93 21.75 -3.09
C GLY A 101 -37.36 22.29 -3.21
N PRO A 102 -38.06 22.46 -2.06
CA PRO A 102 -39.49 22.75 -2.03
C PRO A 102 -39.90 24.08 -2.70
N ASP A 103 -38.96 25.02 -2.81
CA ASP A 103 -39.16 26.36 -3.35
C ASP A 103 -38.88 26.46 -4.86
N ALA A 104 -38.48 25.36 -5.50
CA ALA A 104 -38.23 25.34 -6.93
C ALA A 104 -39.56 25.43 -7.71
N ASP A 105 -39.67 26.45 -8.56
CA ASP A 105 -40.78 26.57 -9.50
C ASP A 105 -40.51 25.69 -10.73
N PRO A 106 -41.34 24.66 -10.99
CA PRO A 106 -41.14 23.76 -12.13
C PRO A 106 -41.17 24.48 -13.48
N GLN A 107 -41.88 25.61 -13.58
CA GLN A 107 -42.00 26.39 -14.81
C GLN A 107 -40.71 27.18 -15.13
N LEU A 108 -39.85 27.39 -14.13
CA LEU A 108 -38.59 28.10 -14.29
C LEU A 108 -37.40 27.15 -14.49
N ILE A 109 -37.62 25.84 -14.42
CA ILE A 109 -36.57 24.85 -14.70
C ILE A 109 -36.29 24.82 -16.20
N THR A 110 -35.02 24.99 -16.55
CA THR A 110 -34.57 25.03 -17.94
C THR A 110 -33.50 23.98 -18.21
N ASP A 111 -33.41 23.53 -19.46
CA ASP A 111 -32.35 22.61 -19.89
C ASP A 111 -31.00 23.34 -19.92
N ALA A 112 -30.11 22.89 -19.03
CA ALA A 112 -28.80 23.48 -18.85
C ALA A 112 -27.79 23.06 -19.94
N ARG A 113 -28.10 22.08 -20.79
CA ARG A 113 -27.23 21.64 -21.90
C ARG A 113 -27.02 22.74 -22.93
N ASN A 114 -28.01 23.64 -23.06
CA ASN A 114 -28.01 24.76 -24.00
C ASN A 114 -27.50 26.07 -23.38
N LEU A 115 -26.99 26.05 -22.14
CA LEU A 115 -26.46 27.26 -21.52
C LEU A 115 -25.22 27.78 -22.29
N PRO A 116 -25.03 29.10 -22.32
CA PRO A 116 -23.85 29.70 -22.94
C PRO A 116 -22.54 29.08 -22.42
N GLY A 117 -21.61 28.83 -23.34
CA GLY A 117 -20.33 28.17 -23.04
C GLY A 117 -20.36 26.64 -23.20
N GLY A 118 -21.53 26.02 -23.38
CA GLY A 118 -21.64 24.62 -23.81
C GLY A 118 -21.03 23.59 -22.84
N VAL A 119 -20.76 23.98 -21.59
CA VAL A 119 -20.08 23.17 -20.56
C VAL A 119 -20.80 21.84 -20.33
N PHE A 120 -22.13 21.87 -20.36
CA PHE A 120 -22.99 20.71 -20.09
C PHE A 120 -23.57 20.10 -21.36
N SER A 121 -23.11 20.48 -22.56
CA SER A 121 -23.65 19.97 -23.83
C SER A 121 -23.48 18.46 -24.00
N ALA A 122 -22.45 17.88 -23.37
CA ALA A 122 -22.21 16.43 -23.35
C ALA A 122 -22.96 15.68 -22.24
N ALA A 123 -23.73 16.38 -21.40
CA ALA A 123 -24.54 15.76 -20.36
C ALA A 123 -25.72 15.01 -21.01
N GLU A 124 -26.05 13.84 -20.46
CA GLU A 124 -27.27 13.11 -20.83
C GLU A 124 -28.51 13.91 -20.42
N LEU A 125 -28.42 14.56 -19.25
CA LEU A 125 -29.42 15.43 -18.68
C LEU A 125 -28.70 16.57 -17.97
N ALA A 126 -29.11 17.82 -18.19
CA ALA A 126 -28.68 18.93 -17.35
C ALA A 126 -29.85 19.88 -17.14
N GLN A 127 -30.10 20.26 -15.90
CA GLN A 127 -31.23 21.11 -15.52
C GLN A 127 -30.75 22.23 -14.61
N PHE A 128 -31.31 23.42 -14.82
CA PHE A 128 -31.04 24.63 -14.06
C PHE A 128 -32.35 25.19 -13.51
N ALA A 129 -32.38 25.43 -12.21
CA ALA A 129 -33.51 25.99 -11.49
C ALA A 129 -33.09 27.29 -10.77
N PRO A 130 -33.63 28.46 -11.14
CA PRO A 130 -33.56 29.65 -10.31
C PRO A 130 -34.53 29.53 -9.13
N LEU A 131 -34.15 30.07 -7.97
CA LEU A 131 -34.98 30.05 -6.76
C LEU A 131 -35.47 31.45 -6.37
N PRO A 132 -36.59 31.55 -5.62
CA PRO A 132 -37.17 32.85 -5.22
C PRO A 132 -36.23 33.75 -4.42
N ASP A 133 -35.26 33.18 -3.70
CA ASP A 133 -34.29 33.92 -2.90
C ASP A 133 -33.07 34.41 -3.70
N GLY A 134 -33.12 34.30 -5.03
CA GLY A 134 -32.07 34.71 -5.95
C GLY A 134 -30.93 33.71 -6.13
N GLY A 135 -30.92 32.61 -5.37
CA GLY A 135 -29.97 31.53 -5.59
C GLY A 135 -30.41 30.60 -6.72
N THR A 136 -29.55 29.64 -7.06
CA THR A 136 -29.76 28.74 -8.20
C THR A 136 -29.27 27.33 -7.88
N VAL A 137 -29.85 26.33 -8.54
CA VAL A 137 -29.37 24.95 -8.51
C VAL A 137 -29.22 24.44 -9.94
N LEU A 138 -28.06 23.88 -10.27
CA LEU A 138 -27.80 23.20 -11.54
C LEU A 138 -27.39 21.77 -11.25
N LEU A 139 -28.04 20.81 -11.90
CA LEU A 139 -27.70 19.39 -11.81
C LEU A 139 -27.48 18.84 -13.21
N ALA A 140 -26.35 18.18 -13.43
CA ALA A 140 -26.01 17.57 -14.72
C ALA A 140 -25.52 16.14 -14.53
N ARG A 141 -26.00 15.20 -15.36
CA ARG A 141 -25.59 13.80 -15.41
C ARG A 141 -24.87 13.50 -16.71
N PHE A 142 -23.78 12.74 -16.63
CA PHE A 142 -22.95 12.34 -17.75
C PHE A 142 -22.89 10.82 -17.90
N LYS A 143 -22.44 10.35 -19.08
CA LYS A 143 -22.21 8.92 -19.36
C LYS A 143 -21.17 8.26 -18.44
N GLY A 144 -20.31 9.04 -17.80
CA GLY A 144 -19.23 8.51 -16.97
C GLY A 144 -18.58 9.59 -16.11
N SER A 145 -17.90 9.14 -15.04
CA SER A 145 -17.31 10.04 -14.05
C SER A 145 -16.24 10.95 -14.63
N LEU A 146 -15.42 10.45 -15.56
CA LEU A 146 -14.41 11.28 -16.25
C LEU A 146 -15.05 12.44 -17.04
N ALA A 147 -16.21 12.21 -17.66
CA ALA A 147 -16.92 13.26 -18.39
C ALA A 147 -17.53 14.30 -17.44
N ALA A 148 -18.07 13.85 -16.31
CA ALA A 148 -18.57 14.73 -15.26
C ALA A 148 -17.44 15.56 -14.60
N GLU A 149 -16.29 14.95 -14.30
CA GLU A 149 -15.11 15.67 -13.79
C GLU A 149 -14.60 16.71 -14.79
N LYS A 150 -14.51 16.35 -16.08
CA LYS A 150 -14.14 17.29 -17.13
C LYS A 150 -15.11 18.47 -17.19
N ALA A 151 -16.41 18.22 -17.12
CA ALA A 151 -17.42 19.27 -17.11
C ALA A 151 -17.36 20.14 -15.84
N TRP A 152 -17.04 19.57 -14.68
CA TRP A 152 -16.81 20.31 -13.45
C TRP A 152 -15.61 21.28 -13.57
N ILE A 153 -14.48 20.80 -14.10
CA ILE A 153 -13.29 21.65 -14.36
C ILE A 153 -13.66 22.75 -15.34
N GLU A 154 -14.34 22.39 -16.42
CA GLU A 154 -14.73 23.32 -17.48
C GLU A 154 -15.74 24.36 -16.99
N TYR A 155 -16.66 23.98 -16.11
CA TYR A 155 -17.59 24.89 -15.46
C TYR A 155 -16.84 25.95 -14.65
N LEU A 156 -15.92 25.52 -13.77
CA LEU A 156 -15.12 26.43 -12.95
C LEU A 156 -14.28 27.40 -13.80
N ARG A 157 -13.74 26.91 -14.91
CA ARG A 157 -12.94 27.71 -15.85
C ARG A 157 -13.80 28.72 -16.61
N THR A 158 -14.92 28.28 -17.19
CA THR A 158 -15.79 29.12 -18.04
C THR A 158 -16.50 30.20 -17.24
N THR A 159 -16.86 29.91 -15.98
CA THR A 159 -17.49 30.87 -15.06
C THR A 159 -16.48 31.77 -14.34
N GLY A 160 -15.17 31.56 -14.53
CA GLY A 160 -14.10 32.29 -13.84
C GLY A 160 -14.01 32.00 -12.34
N LEU A 161 -14.77 31.03 -11.82
CA LEU A 161 -14.78 30.70 -10.40
C LEU A 161 -13.43 30.17 -9.91
N ASN A 162 -12.62 29.57 -10.78
CA ASN A 162 -11.26 29.13 -10.46
C ASN A 162 -10.24 30.27 -10.28
N GLN A 163 -10.56 31.50 -10.71
CA GLN A 163 -9.70 32.67 -10.53
C GLN A 163 -9.94 33.38 -9.21
N LEU A 164 -11.08 33.09 -8.58
CA LEU A 164 -11.45 33.64 -7.28
C LEU A 164 -10.78 32.83 -6.16
N LYS A 165 -10.68 33.43 -4.97
CA LYS A 165 -10.15 32.76 -3.77
C LYS A 165 -11.18 31.77 -3.22
N GLY A 166 -11.43 30.67 -3.93
CA GLY A 166 -12.24 29.56 -3.45
C GLY A 166 -11.44 28.55 -2.64
N THR A 167 -12.17 27.69 -1.92
CA THR A 167 -11.60 26.58 -1.14
C THR A 167 -12.24 25.27 -1.55
N GLY A 168 -11.44 24.19 -1.62
CA GLY A 168 -11.92 22.85 -1.95
C GLY A 168 -11.23 22.20 -3.15
N ASP A 169 -11.78 21.06 -3.59
CA ASP A 169 -11.28 20.24 -4.70
C ASP A 169 -12.43 19.41 -5.31
N SER A 170 -12.14 18.56 -6.31
CA SER A 170 -13.15 17.75 -6.99
C SER A 170 -13.81 16.70 -6.10
N GLN A 171 -13.19 16.30 -4.98
CA GLN A 171 -13.74 15.29 -4.06
C GLN A 171 -14.59 15.90 -2.94
N ARG A 172 -14.20 17.09 -2.46
CA ARG A 172 -14.89 17.81 -1.37
C ARG A 172 -15.86 18.86 -1.90
N GLY A 173 -15.86 19.10 -3.20
CA GLY A 173 -16.49 20.24 -3.84
C GLY A 173 -15.67 21.51 -3.66
N TYR A 174 -15.95 22.49 -4.51
CA TYR A 174 -15.27 23.78 -4.53
C TYR A 174 -16.26 24.87 -4.17
N VAL A 175 -15.96 25.64 -3.12
CA VAL A 175 -16.79 26.75 -2.68
C VAL A 175 -16.08 28.08 -2.92
N VAL A 176 -16.85 29.09 -3.29
CA VAL A 176 -16.31 30.40 -3.64
C VAL A 176 -17.35 31.49 -3.42
N THR A 177 -16.90 32.68 -3.04
CA THR A 177 -17.75 33.88 -2.99
C THR A 177 -17.64 34.62 -4.32
N ARG A 178 -18.78 34.83 -4.99
CA ARG A 178 -18.83 35.52 -6.29
C ARG A 178 -18.80 37.04 -6.10
N PRO A 179 -18.45 37.82 -7.15
CA PRO A 179 -18.44 39.28 -7.07
C PRO A 179 -19.78 39.91 -6.67
N VAL A 180 -20.90 39.24 -6.96
CA VAL A 180 -22.25 39.68 -6.57
C VAL A 180 -22.56 39.49 -5.08
N GLY A 181 -21.60 38.96 -4.31
CA GLY A 181 -21.67 38.82 -2.85
C GLY A 181 -22.22 37.48 -2.36
N ASP A 182 -22.77 36.65 -3.25
CA ASP A 182 -23.30 35.34 -2.89
C ASP A 182 -22.24 34.23 -2.97
N ARG A 183 -22.60 33.04 -2.50
CA ARG A 183 -21.75 31.85 -2.45
C ARG A 183 -22.13 30.89 -3.57
N ALA A 184 -21.15 30.25 -4.17
CA ALA A 184 -21.34 29.14 -5.09
C ALA A 184 -20.57 27.92 -4.59
N TYR A 185 -21.21 26.75 -4.65
CA TYR A 185 -20.62 25.46 -4.33
C TYR A 185 -20.80 24.52 -5.51
N VAL A 186 -19.69 24.01 -6.03
CA VAL A 186 -19.64 23.13 -7.20
C VAL A 186 -19.11 21.77 -6.78
N LEU A 187 -19.90 20.72 -6.92
CA LEU A 187 -19.52 19.35 -6.53
C LEU A 187 -19.59 18.42 -7.73
N HIS A 188 -18.53 17.64 -7.92
CA HIS A 188 -18.54 16.47 -8.79
C HIS A 188 -18.70 15.21 -7.92
N PHE A 189 -19.65 14.34 -8.27
CA PHE A 189 -19.89 13.10 -7.53
C PHE A 189 -20.40 12.00 -8.48
N GLY A 190 -19.60 10.94 -8.63
CA GLY A 190 -19.90 9.84 -9.54
C GLY A 190 -20.00 10.34 -10.98
N THR A 191 -21.16 10.20 -11.61
CA THR A 191 -21.43 10.70 -12.97
C THR A 191 -22.14 12.05 -13.01
N MET A 192 -22.25 12.74 -11.87
CA MET A 192 -23.00 13.98 -11.73
C MET A 192 -22.11 15.18 -11.40
N VAL A 193 -22.58 16.35 -11.84
CA VAL A 193 -22.09 17.66 -11.42
C VAL A 193 -23.27 18.43 -10.85
N GLY A 194 -23.11 18.93 -9.63
CA GLY A 194 -24.07 19.82 -9.00
C GLY A 194 -23.46 21.18 -8.73
N VAL A 195 -24.23 22.24 -8.97
CA VAL A 195 -23.89 23.62 -8.63
C VAL A 195 -25.02 24.19 -7.79
N TRP A 196 -24.69 24.67 -6.60
CA TRP A 196 -25.63 25.36 -5.73
C TRP A 196 -25.10 26.75 -5.45
N THR A 197 -25.91 27.78 -5.68
CA THR A 197 -25.59 29.15 -5.32
C THR A 197 -26.57 29.66 -4.27
N GLY A 198 -26.14 30.52 -3.36
CA GLY A 198 -27.02 31.06 -2.31
C GLY A 198 -26.32 32.16 -1.51
N LYS A 199 -27.08 32.89 -0.69
CA LYS A 199 -26.56 34.03 0.08
C LYS A 199 -25.39 33.67 1.01
N ASP A 200 -25.35 32.44 1.53
CA ASP A 200 -24.34 31.93 2.45
C ASP A 200 -24.21 30.39 2.37
N ASP A 201 -23.26 29.83 3.14
CA ASP A 201 -23.02 28.38 3.19
C ASP A 201 -24.22 27.60 3.79
N THR A 202 -25.01 28.22 4.65
CA THR A 202 -26.19 27.60 5.28
C THR A 202 -27.28 27.38 4.23
N ALA A 203 -27.57 28.41 3.42
CA ALA A 203 -28.55 28.32 2.34
C ALA A 203 -28.17 27.23 1.32
N ILE A 204 -26.88 27.11 0.98
CA ILE A 204 -26.39 26.04 0.11
C ILE A 204 -26.62 24.66 0.76
N ARG A 205 -26.26 24.49 2.04
CA ARG A 205 -26.43 23.23 2.77
C ARG A 205 -27.89 22.80 2.87
N GLU A 206 -28.78 23.72 3.24
CA GLU A 206 -30.22 23.46 3.35
C GLU A 206 -30.79 22.99 2.02
N ARG A 207 -30.40 23.63 0.90
CA ARG A 207 -30.85 23.22 -0.44
C ARG A 207 -30.30 21.87 -0.87
N MET A 208 -29.02 21.60 -0.59
CA MET A 208 -28.45 20.28 -0.85
C MET A 208 -29.25 19.20 -0.11
N VAL A 209 -29.53 19.41 1.18
CA VAL A 209 -30.32 18.46 1.99
C VAL A 209 -31.75 18.33 1.48
N ALA A 210 -32.40 19.45 1.12
CA ALA A 210 -33.75 19.47 0.57
C ALA A 210 -33.86 18.69 -0.75
N GLY A 211 -32.83 18.76 -1.60
CA GLY A 211 -32.71 17.97 -2.83
C GLY A 211 -32.22 16.52 -2.61
N GLY A 212 -32.10 16.06 -1.36
CA GLY A 212 -31.63 14.71 -1.04
C GLY A 212 -30.12 14.47 -1.25
N PHE A 213 -29.33 15.54 -1.38
CA PHE A 213 -27.88 15.46 -1.51
C PHE A 213 -27.21 15.37 -0.13
N GLU A 214 -26.35 14.36 0.02
CA GLU A 214 -25.48 14.25 1.19
C GLU A 214 -24.32 15.23 1.03
N ILE A 215 -24.16 16.13 2.00
CA ILE A 215 -23.04 17.08 2.02
C ILE A 215 -21.77 16.29 2.39
N PRO A 216 -20.70 16.34 1.57
CA PRO A 216 -19.45 15.67 1.89
C PRO A 216 -18.94 16.05 3.29
N ARG A 217 -18.43 15.06 4.04
CA ARG A 217 -18.02 15.25 5.44
C ARG A 217 -16.96 16.35 5.63
N HIS A 218 -16.17 16.61 4.59
CA HIS A 218 -15.13 17.63 4.54
C HIS A 218 -15.44 18.73 3.53
N ALA A 219 -16.72 18.93 3.19
CA ALA A 219 -17.12 20.03 2.32
C ALA A 219 -16.68 21.37 2.96
N PRO A 220 -16.08 22.28 2.19
CA PRO A 220 -15.64 23.59 2.66
C PRO A 220 -16.79 24.57 2.93
N LEU A 221 -18.01 24.06 3.13
CA LEU A 221 -19.16 24.84 3.57
C LEU A 221 -19.06 24.96 5.08
N ASN A 222 -18.82 26.15 5.61
CA ASN A 222 -18.90 26.36 7.04
C ASN A 222 -20.32 26.04 7.47
N ALA A 223 -20.48 25.14 8.43
CA ALA A 223 -21.68 25.19 9.24
C ALA A 223 -21.53 26.48 10.03
N SER A 224 -22.03 27.60 9.49
CA SER A 224 -22.31 28.75 10.33
C SER A 224 -23.17 28.18 11.43
N THR A 225 -22.62 28.01 12.64
CA THR A 225 -23.43 27.76 13.82
C THR A 225 -24.45 28.87 13.77
N PRO A 226 -25.72 28.59 13.45
CA PRO A 226 -26.70 29.65 13.50
C PRO A 226 -26.59 30.18 14.93
N ALA A 227 -26.63 31.51 15.10
CA ALA A 227 -27.05 32.04 16.39
C ALA A 227 -28.46 31.47 16.63
N LEU A 228 -28.52 30.27 17.21
CA LEU A 228 -29.72 29.47 17.35
C LEU A 228 -30.58 30.20 18.38
N THR A 229 -31.62 30.86 17.89
CA THR A 229 -32.93 30.82 18.54
C THR A 229 -33.18 29.38 19.01
N ALA A 230 -33.27 29.20 20.31
CA ALA A 230 -33.15 27.94 21.05
C ALA A 230 -34.24 26.86 20.80
N ASN A 231 -34.99 26.91 19.69
CA ASN A 231 -36.25 26.18 19.55
C ASN A 231 -36.36 25.20 18.37
N ALA A 232 -35.28 24.95 17.60
CA ALA A 232 -35.30 23.83 16.66
C ALA A 232 -35.14 22.51 17.45
N PRO A 233 -36.06 21.54 17.35
CA PRO A 233 -35.90 20.27 18.03
C PRO A 233 -34.64 19.60 17.49
N ALA A 234 -33.63 19.49 18.35
CA ALA A 234 -32.37 18.87 18.03
C ALA A 234 -32.65 17.52 17.35
N SER A 235 -32.28 17.40 16.07
CA SER A 235 -32.15 16.11 15.42
C SER A 235 -31.34 15.24 16.37
N LYS A 236 -32.00 14.27 17.00
CA LYS A 236 -31.38 13.38 17.99
C LYS A 236 -30.29 12.63 17.24
N SER A 237 -29.07 13.16 17.29
CA SER A 237 -27.90 12.44 16.79
C SER A 237 -27.90 11.13 17.54
N THR A 238 -28.10 10.03 16.82
CA THR A 238 -28.14 8.70 17.42
C THR A 238 -26.87 8.57 18.27
N PRO A 239 -26.97 8.33 19.58
CA PRO A 239 -25.81 8.31 20.45
C PRO A 239 -24.84 7.29 19.88
N LYS A 240 -23.67 7.76 19.44
CA LYS A 240 -22.63 6.87 18.95
C LYS A 240 -22.22 6.02 20.14
N ASN A 241 -22.48 4.71 20.06
CA ASN A 241 -22.13 3.79 21.12
C ASN A 241 -20.61 3.91 21.38
N PRO A 242 -20.17 4.33 22.59
CA PRO A 242 -18.75 4.52 22.88
C PRO A 242 -17.95 3.22 22.80
N LEU A 243 -18.63 2.06 22.78
CA LEU A 243 -18.01 0.76 22.59
C LEU A 243 -17.49 0.54 21.16
N THR A 244 -18.06 1.20 20.15
CA THR A 244 -17.67 1.01 18.74
C THR A 244 -16.20 1.33 18.46
N PRO A 245 -15.63 2.49 18.85
CA PRO A 245 -14.21 2.75 18.64
C PRO A 245 -13.31 1.78 19.39
N GLY A 246 -13.69 1.36 20.60
CA GLY A 246 -12.94 0.38 21.39
C GLY A 246 -12.87 -0.98 20.70
N LEU A 247 -13.99 -1.48 20.17
CA LEU A 247 -14.04 -2.73 19.42
C LEU A 247 -13.24 -2.68 18.12
N ILE A 248 -13.29 -1.56 17.39
CA ILE A 248 -12.47 -1.37 16.17
C ILE A 248 -10.98 -1.40 16.53
N GLY A 249 -10.57 -0.68 17.58
CA GLY A 249 -9.19 -0.66 18.04
C GLY A 249 -8.69 -2.05 18.47
N ALA A 250 -9.50 -2.79 19.23
CA ALA A 250 -9.19 -4.16 19.63
C ALA A 250 -9.07 -5.11 18.41
N GLY A 251 -9.96 -4.96 17.42
CA GLY A 251 -9.90 -5.72 16.18
C GLY A 251 -8.62 -5.46 15.38
N ILE A 252 -8.21 -4.20 15.27
CA ILE A 252 -6.95 -3.82 14.59
C ILE A 252 -5.74 -4.40 15.34
N ALA A 253 -5.69 -4.27 16.67
CA ALA A 253 -4.59 -4.81 17.48
C ALA A 253 -4.47 -6.33 17.35
N LEU A 254 -5.59 -7.06 17.39
CA LEU A 254 -5.62 -8.50 17.19
C LEU A 254 -5.14 -8.89 15.79
N TYR A 255 -5.59 -8.18 14.76
CA TYR A 255 -5.14 -8.42 13.39
C TYR A 255 -3.63 -8.20 13.22
N VAL A 256 -3.09 -7.10 13.76
CA VAL A 256 -1.64 -6.83 13.74
C VAL A 256 -0.88 -7.94 14.46
N LEU A 257 -1.37 -8.40 15.61
CA LEU A 257 -0.77 -9.53 16.33
C LEU A 257 -0.74 -10.80 15.46
N VAL A 258 -1.85 -11.13 14.79
CA VAL A 258 -1.90 -12.29 13.87
C VAL A 258 -0.88 -12.16 12.74
N VAL A 259 -0.78 -10.98 12.11
CA VAL A 259 0.19 -10.73 11.04
C VAL A 259 1.63 -10.88 11.54
N VAL A 260 1.93 -10.33 12.72
CA VAL A 260 3.26 -10.44 13.36
C VAL A 260 3.60 -11.90 13.66
N LEU A 261 2.68 -12.63 14.30
CA LEU A 261 2.88 -14.06 14.61
C LEU A 261 3.06 -14.89 13.34
N TYR A 262 2.25 -14.62 12.30
CA TYR A 262 2.36 -15.28 11.00
C TYR A 262 3.70 -15.01 10.34
N PHE A 263 4.17 -13.75 10.36
CA PHE A 263 5.45 -13.37 9.79
C PHE A 263 6.61 -14.12 10.46
N PHE A 264 6.73 -14.05 11.79
CA PHE A 264 7.86 -14.65 12.49
C PHE A 264 7.86 -16.18 12.43
N LYS A 265 6.71 -16.82 12.72
CA LYS A 265 6.62 -18.28 12.66
C LYS A 265 6.73 -18.80 11.24
N GLY A 266 6.02 -18.16 10.33
CA GLY A 266 6.00 -18.54 8.93
C GLY A 266 7.36 -18.38 8.27
N ALA A 267 8.10 -17.32 8.58
CA ALA A 267 9.44 -17.10 8.01
C ALA A 267 10.44 -18.14 8.53
N ALA A 268 10.42 -18.44 9.83
CA ALA A 268 11.27 -19.48 10.41
C ALA A 268 10.96 -20.86 9.81
N TRP A 269 9.68 -21.21 9.69
CA TRP A 269 9.23 -22.44 9.04
C TRP A 269 9.65 -22.52 7.57
N ALA A 270 9.46 -21.42 6.83
CA ALA A 270 9.78 -21.34 5.41
C ALA A 270 11.27 -21.56 5.13
N GLY A 271 12.14 -21.09 6.04
CA GLY A 271 13.59 -21.19 5.88
C GLY A 271 14.22 -22.43 6.49
N THR A 272 13.42 -23.25 7.20
CA THR A 272 13.92 -24.48 7.84
C THR A 272 14.27 -25.52 6.79
N SER A 273 15.49 -26.04 6.86
CA SER A 273 15.96 -27.15 6.05
C SER A 273 16.12 -28.39 6.94
N PRO A 274 15.34 -29.47 6.73
CA PRO A 274 15.43 -30.66 7.55
C PRO A 274 16.73 -31.42 7.28
N ALA A 275 17.18 -32.17 8.29
CA ALA A 275 18.28 -33.13 8.14
C ALA A 275 18.05 -34.09 6.98
N LYS A 276 19.14 -34.56 6.35
CA LYS A 276 19.03 -35.56 5.28
C LYS A 276 18.46 -36.88 5.85
N PRO A 277 17.43 -37.48 5.23
CA PRO A 277 16.85 -38.73 5.71
C PRO A 277 17.90 -39.87 5.75
N GLY A 278 17.86 -40.69 6.81
CA GLY A 278 18.62 -41.94 6.89
C GLY A 278 19.97 -41.88 7.64
N GLY A 279 20.35 -40.73 8.21
CA GLY A 279 21.53 -40.62 9.09
C GLY A 279 21.14 -40.22 10.50
N ALA A 280 21.69 -40.90 11.52
CA ALA A 280 21.59 -40.43 12.90
C ALA A 280 22.35 -39.10 13.05
N PRO A 281 21.83 -38.13 13.82
CA PRO A 281 22.54 -36.88 14.08
C PRO A 281 23.87 -37.20 14.76
N VAL A 282 24.96 -36.67 14.20
CA VAL A 282 26.27 -36.74 14.85
C VAL A 282 26.28 -35.91 16.14
N THR A 283 27.26 -36.13 17.00
CA THR A 283 27.41 -35.32 18.23
C THR A 283 27.67 -33.85 17.90
N ALA A 284 27.33 -32.93 18.82
CA ALA A 284 27.61 -31.51 18.63
C ALA A 284 29.09 -31.22 18.40
N THR A 285 29.97 -31.97 19.07
CA THR A 285 31.43 -31.88 18.91
C THR A 285 31.87 -32.28 17.51
N GLU A 286 31.30 -33.34 16.95
CA GLU A 286 31.62 -33.77 15.59
C GLU A 286 31.09 -32.76 14.55
N LEU A 287 29.88 -32.22 14.75
CA LEU A 287 29.35 -31.15 13.91
C LEU A 287 30.24 -29.88 13.98
N ALA A 288 30.71 -29.50 15.16
CA ALA A 288 31.64 -28.38 15.33
C ALA A 288 32.93 -28.58 14.50
N ALA A 289 33.53 -29.77 14.57
CA ALA A 289 34.71 -30.11 13.78
C ALA A 289 34.44 -30.04 12.26
N ARG A 290 33.27 -30.52 11.82
CA ARG A 290 32.85 -30.44 10.40
C ARG A 290 32.63 -29.00 9.93
N LEU A 291 32.05 -28.14 10.77
CA LEU A 291 31.92 -26.71 10.48
C LEU A 291 33.30 -26.08 10.36
N GLU A 292 34.21 -26.30 11.31
CA GLU A 292 35.57 -25.76 11.23
C GLU A 292 36.35 -26.23 10.00
N ALA A 293 36.13 -27.48 9.56
CA ALA A 293 36.73 -28.02 8.34
C ALA A 293 36.31 -27.25 7.08
N VAL A 294 35.18 -26.53 7.08
CA VAL A 294 34.78 -25.65 5.97
C VAL A 294 35.84 -24.57 5.69
N ASN A 295 36.63 -24.17 6.70
CA ASN A 295 37.74 -23.20 6.52
C ASN A 295 38.87 -23.71 5.61
N THR A 296 38.94 -25.02 5.36
CA THR A 296 39.92 -25.64 4.46
C THR A 296 39.48 -25.63 3.00
N LEU A 297 38.20 -25.35 2.74
CA LEU A 297 37.65 -25.21 1.40
C LEU A 297 37.97 -23.81 0.82
N ASP A 298 38.03 -23.67 -0.50
CA ASP A 298 38.11 -22.36 -1.18
C ASP A 298 36.74 -21.67 -1.14
N VAL A 299 36.33 -21.22 0.05
CA VAL A 299 35.06 -20.52 0.30
C VAL A 299 35.31 -19.04 0.67
N PRO A 300 34.40 -18.12 0.30
CA PRO A 300 34.59 -16.69 0.53
C PRO A 300 34.30 -16.25 1.97
N PHE A 301 34.26 -17.17 2.93
CA PHE A 301 33.96 -16.90 4.35
C PHE A 301 34.82 -17.76 5.28
N ARG A 302 34.86 -17.38 6.55
CA ARG A 302 35.58 -18.08 7.62
C ARG A 302 34.62 -18.40 8.75
N ILE A 303 34.75 -19.58 9.32
CA ILE A 303 34.04 -20.00 10.53
C ILE A 303 34.97 -19.84 11.72
N GLU A 304 34.48 -19.16 12.74
CA GLU A 304 35.17 -18.92 14.01
C GLU A 304 34.28 -19.35 15.17
N ARG A 305 34.87 -19.81 16.28
CA ARG A 305 34.11 -20.08 17.50
C ARG A 305 33.61 -18.79 18.12
N GLY A 306 32.42 -18.85 18.71
CA GLY A 306 31.85 -17.78 19.52
C GLY A 306 32.34 -17.82 20.95
N ALA A 307 31.68 -17.03 21.79
CA ALA A 307 32.00 -16.96 23.22
C ALA A 307 31.48 -18.22 23.95
N GLN A 308 30.40 -18.83 23.46
CA GLN A 308 29.86 -20.06 24.02
C GLN A 308 30.36 -21.31 23.26
N PRO A 309 30.50 -22.46 23.93
CA PRO A 309 31.01 -23.68 23.29
C PRO A 309 30.18 -24.19 22.10
N ASN A 310 28.88 -23.88 22.08
CA ASN A 310 27.94 -24.26 21.04
C ASN A 310 27.69 -23.15 20.01
N GLU A 311 28.50 -22.09 20.02
CA GLU A 311 28.32 -20.91 19.19
C GLU A 311 29.45 -20.80 18.17
N PHE A 312 29.09 -20.49 16.92
CA PHE A 312 30.01 -20.27 15.82
C PHE A 312 29.58 -19.07 15.01
N PHE A 313 30.53 -18.46 14.31
CA PHE A 313 30.29 -17.33 13.44
C PHE A 313 30.91 -17.60 12.07
N ALA A 314 30.07 -17.66 11.04
CA ALA A 314 30.52 -17.63 9.66
C ALA A 314 30.57 -16.17 9.19
N THR A 315 31.78 -15.62 9.01
CA THR A 315 32.00 -14.23 8.61
C THR A 315 32.63 -14.19 7.23
N TRP A 316 32.11 -13.33 6.34
CA TRP A 316 32.66 -13.19 5.00
C TRP A 316 34.13 -12.69 5.03
N ARG A 317 35.01 -13.34 4.26
CA ARG A 317 36.46 -13.04 4.22
C ARG A 317 36.72 -11.92 3.23
N TYR A 318 36.72 -10.68 3.70
CA TYR A 318 37.18 -9.53 2.89
C TYR A 318 38.69 -9.34 2.91
N ALA A 319 39.41 -9.96 3.84
CA ALA A 319 40.82 -9.69 4.15
C ALA A 319 41.85 -10.58 3.40
N ASP A 320 41.39 -11.56 2.61
CA ASP A 320 42.30 -12.36 1.78
C ASP A 320 42.68 -11.59 0.51
N ALA A 321 43.96 -11.61 0.09
CA ALA A 321 44.46 -10.76 -1.00
C ALA A 321 43.65 -10.87 -2.31
N LYS A 322 43.11 -12.07 -2.60
CA LYS A 322 42.20 -12.34 -3.73
C LYS A 322 40.87 -11.57 -3.66
N TRP A 323 40.41 -11.21 -2.46
CA TRP A 323 39.12 -10.60 -2.17
C TRP A 323 39.23 -9.15 -1.62
N VAL A 324 40.38 -8.75 -1.05
CA VAL A 324 40.67 -7.37 -0.59
C VAL A 324 40.74 -6.40 -1.77
N ASP A 325 41.46 -6.77 -2.84
CA ASP A 325 41.56 -5.95 -4.04
C ASP A 325 40.18 -5.80 -4.70
N LEU A 326 39.36 -6.85 -4.60
CA LEU A 326 37.97 -6.87 -5.01
C LEU A 326 37.10 -5.90 -4.18
N ALA A 327 37.25 -5.89 -2.86
CA ALA A 327 36.43 -5.10 -1.96
C ALA A 327 36.82 -3.60 -1.94
N ARG A 328 38.13 -3.31 -1.94
CA ARG A 328 38.68 -1.94 -1.88
C ARG A 328 38.48 -1.18 -3.18
N ALA A 329 38.63 -1.83 -4.35
CA ALA A 329 38.38 -1.20 -5.64
C ALA A 329 36.90 -0.88 -5.92
N ARG A 330 35.96 -1.38 -5.09
CA ARG A 330 34.51 -1.41 -5.40
C ARG A 330 33.61 -0.73 -4.38
N GLY A 331 34.16 -0.11 -3.33
CA GLY A 331 33.39 0.68 -2.36
C GLY A 331 32.32 -0.12 -1.61
N MET A 332 32.52 -1.42 -1.40
CA MET A 332 31.54 -2.29 -0.72
C MET A 332 31.29 -1.82 0.72
N LYS A 333 30.09 -1.30 1.00
CA LYS A 333 29.76 -0.71 2.30
C LYS A 333 29.20 -1.69 3.32
N ARG A 334 29.16 -3.00 3.06
CA ARG A 334 28.50 -3.98 3.96
C ARG A 334 29.24 -5.31 4.04
N THR A 335 29.16 -5.95 5.19
CA THR A 335 29.64 -7.31 5.48
C THR A 335 28.56 -8.16 6.11
N PHE A 336 28.66 -9.47 5.90
CA PHE A 336 27.71 -10.45 6.40
C PHE A 336 28.39 -11.39 7.39
N ARG A 337 27.66 -11.68 8.46
CA ARG A 337 28.04 -12.66 9.47
C ARG A 337 26.83 -13.49 9.85
N ILE A 338 26.97 -14.80 9.90
CA ILE A 338 25.92 -15.71 10.38
C ILE A 338 26.38 -16.27 11.71
N ARG A 339 25.60 -16.04 12.76
CA ARG A 339 25.75 -16.70 14.06
C ARG A 339 25.05 -18.05 14.00
N LEU A 340 25.76 -19.12 14.29
CA LEU A 340 25.28 -20.48 14.38
C LEU A 340 25.28 -20.91 15.84
N THR A 341 24.15 -21.41 16.33
CA THR A 341 24.04 -21.96 17.69
C THR A 341 23.55 -23.39 17.61
N LEU A 342 24.39 -24.32 18.08
CA LEU A 342 24.11 -25.75 18.09
C LEU A 342 23.23 -26.09 19.31
N ASP A 343 22.11 -26.76 19.05
CA ASP A 343 21.22 -27.33 20.07
C ASP A 343 21.12 -28.84 19.88
N GLU A 344 21.97 -29.55 20.61
CA GLU A 344 22.10 -31.01 20.55
C GLU A 344 20.82 -31.73 20.98
N LYS A 345 20.11 -31.18 21.97
CA LYS A 345 18.86 -31.78 22.48
C LYS A 345 17.81 -31.91 21.37
N HIS A 346 17.76 -30.95 20.45
CA HIS A 346 16.81 -30.93 19.34
C HIS A 346 17.44 -31.25 17.99
N GLY A 347 18.73 -31.63 17.95
CA GLY A 347 19.49 -31.86 16.72
C GLY A 347 19.34 -30.71 15.72
N THR A 348 19.39 -29.45 16.19
CA THR A 348 19.06 -28.27 15.39
C THR A 348 20.14 -27.20 15.51
N VAL A 349 20.58 -26.67 14.36
CA VAL A 349 21.44 -25.48 14.28
C VAL A 349 20.57 -24.26 14.02
N ARG A 350 20.61 -23.31 14.95
CA ARG A 350 19.93 -22.02 14.79
C ARG A 350 20.86 -21.01 14.14
N ALA A 351 20.45 -20.46 13.01
CA ALA A 351 21.23 -19.51 12.24
C ALA A 351 20.62 -18.11 12.29
N THR A 352 21.39 -17.11 12.72
CA THR A 352 20.96 -15.71 12.82
C THR A 352 21.87 -14.84 11.97
N ASP A 353 21.27 -14.07 11.05
CA ASP A 353 22.01 -13.21 10.12
C ASP A 353 22.31 -11.84 10.74
N TYR A 354 23.55 -11.39 10.64
CA TYR A 354 24.04 -10.06 11.03
C TYR A 354 24.63 -9.36 9.80
N VAL A 355 24.39 -8.05 9.71
CA VAL A 355 24.94 -7.19 8.66
C VAL A 355 25.65 -6.03 9.33
N ALA A 356 26.94 -5.86 9.08
CA ALA A 356 27.66 -4.63 9.44
C ALA A 356 27.77 -3.75 8.19
N SER A 357 27.70 -2.44 8.37
CA SER A 357 28.12 -1.49 7.34
C SER A 357 29.55 -1.05 7.59
N PHE A 358 30.38 -1.13 6.56
CA PHE A 358 31.74 -0.60 6.54
C PHE A 358 31.75 0.79 5.89
N ASP A 359 32.39 1.76 6.53
CA ASP A 359 32.78 3.01 5.89
C ASP A 359 34.30 2.99 5.60
N TRP A 360 34.65 2.91 4.32
CA TRP A 360 36.05 2.87 3.87
C TRP A 360 36.69 4.26 3.77
N SER A 361 35.98 5.33 4.16
CA SER A 361 36.50 6.71 4.08
C SER A 361 37.54 7.07 5.16
N ALA A 362 37.75 6.22 6.17
CA ALA A 362 38.79 6.41 7.17
C ALA A 362 40.16 5.88 6.65
N GLY A 363 41.01 6.79 6.14
CA GLY A 363 42.36 6.46 5.69
C GLY A 363 43.25 5.85 6.79
N ARG A 364 44.27 5.06 6.38
CA ARG A 364 45.41 4.39 7.10
C ARG A 364 45.30 3.95 8.59
N GLY A 365 44.19 4.17 9.29
CA GLY A 365 44.05 3.99 10.73
C GLY A 365 42.65 3.57 11.14
N GLY A 366 42.25 2.36 10.72
CA GLY A 366 41.15 1.60 11.33
C GLY A 366 39.75 1.92 10.79
N ALA A 367 39.18 1.00 10.02
CA ALA A 367 37.75 0.96 9.78
C ALA A 367 37.05 0.48 11.07
N GLU A 368 36.23 1.32 11.69
CA GLU A 368 35.38 0.92 12.81
C GLU A 368 34.21 0.06 12.27
N VAL A 369 34.03 -1.14 12.81
CA VAL A 369 33.04 -2.13 12.33
C VAL A 369 31.93 -2.27 13.36
N GLU A 370 30.81 -1.59 13.15
CA GLU A 370 29.62 -1.73 13.98
C GLU A 370 28.69 -2.81 13.40
N TRP A 371 28.55 -3.94 14.10
CA TRP A 371 27.64 -5.03 13.71
C TRP A 371 26.21 -4.72 14.13
N LYS A 372 25.27 -4.74 13.17
CA LYS A 372 23.85 -4.61 13.44
C LYS A 372 23.15 -5.93 13.10
N THR A 373 22.28 -6.39 14.00
CA THR A 373 21.43 -7.55 13.72
C THR A 373 20.56 -7.23 12.50
N GLY A 374 20.51 -8.14 11.52
CA GLY A 374 19.61 -7.96 10.38
C GLY A 374 18.16 -7.99 10.85
N LEU A 375 17.34 -7.03 10.39
CA LEU A 375 15.90 -7.02 10.67
C LEU A 375 15.19 -8.07 9.80
N GLY A 376 15.41 -9.37 10.05
CA GLY A 376 14.66 -10.46 9.42
C GLY A 376 15.47 -11.68 8.98
N ILE A 377 14.77 -12.75 8.59
CA ILE A 377 15.37 -13.92 7.93
C ILE A 377 15.57 -13.58 6.47
N VAL A 378 16.83 -13.51 6.03
CA VAL A 378 17.16 -13.20 4.62
C VAL A 378 17.16 -14.51 3.83
N PHE A 379 16.10 -14.78 3.07
CA PHE A 379 15.99 -15.98 2.23
C PHE A 379 16.93 -15.93 1.03
N PHE A 380 16.99 -14.78 0.36
CA PHE A 380 17.79 -14.54 -0.83
C PHE A 380 18.27 -13.09 -0.80
N GLN A 381 19.55 -12.87 -1.05
CA GLN A 381 20.10 -11.54 -1.32
C GLN A 381 21.06 -11.63 -2.49
N TYR A 382 20.72 -10.87 -3.53
CA TYR A 382 21.46 -10.78 -4.79
C TYR A 382 21.81 -9.30 -4.99
N GLU A 383 23.09 -8.95 -4.96
CA GLU A 383 23.55 -7.58 -5.19
C GLU A 383 24.47 -7.55 -6.40
N HIS A 384 23.99 -6.92 -7.48
CA HIS A 384 24.73 -6.76 -8.72
C HIS A 384 25.31 -5.36 -8.78
N GLN A 385 26.63 -5.23 -8.67
CA GLN A 385 27.34 -3.96 -8.82
C GLN A 385 28.25 -4.05 -10.05
N ARG A 386 28.07 -3.12 -11.00
CA ARG A 386 28.97 -2.91 -12.14
C ARG A 386 29.75 -1.64 -11.90
N VAL A 387 31.08 -1.73 -11.94
CA VAL A 387 31.98 -0.59 -11.78
C VAL A 387 32.82 -0.45 -13.04
N PHE A 388 32.87 0.77 -13.59
CA PHE A 388 33.80 1.15 -14.63
C PHE A 388 35.03 1.75 -13.97
N GLY A 389 36.15 1.04 -13.98
CA GLY A 389 37.45 1.54 -13.52
C GLY A 389 38.33 1.88 -14.71
N LEU A 390 38.84 3.11 -14.77
CA LEU A 390 39.97 3.44 -15.64
C LEU A 390 41.24 2.99 -14.92
N GLN A 391 41.83 1.87 -15.32
CA GLN A 391 43.15 1.47 -14.81
C GLN A 391 44.23 2.18 -15.64
N LEU A 392 45.25 2.70 -14.96
CA LEU A 392 46.47 3.22 -15.58
C LEU A 392 47.56 2.16 -15.40
N ASP A 393 48.31 1.83 -16.45
CA ASP A 393 49.47 0.95 -16.35
C ASP A 393 50.62 1.61 -15.55
N GLU A 394 51.69 0.86 -15.28
CA GLU A 394 52.89 1.38 -14.58
C GLU A 394 53.56 2.56 -15.31
N GLN A 395 53.18 2.83 -16.57
CA GLN A 395 53.64 3.96 -17.37
C GLN A 395 52.60 5.09 -17.48
N GLY A 396 51.50 5.04 -16.72
CA GLY A 396 50.47 6.08 -16.70
C GLY A 396 49.57 6.10 -17.94
N ARG A 397 49.47 5.00 -18.69
CA ARG A 397 48.58 4.87 -19.86
C ARG A 397 47.29 4.17 -19.48
N PHE A 398 46.18 4.65 -20.03
CA PHE A 398 44.87 4.04 -19.82
C PHE A 398 44.84 2.63 -20.39
N LYS A 399 44.64 1.63 -19.52
CA LYS A 399 44.28 0.27 -19.90
C LYS A 399 42.75 0.15 -19.95
N PRO A 400 42.17 -0.04 -21.14
CA PRO A 400 40.75 -0.37 -21.27
C PRO A 400 40.56 -1.88 -21.04
N GLU A 401 40.90 -2.38 -19.85
CA GLU A 401 40.52 -3.74 -19.46
C GLU A 401 39.04 -3.73 -19.02
N LEU A 402 38.23 -4.60 -19.64
CA LEU A 402 36.78 -4.66 -19.40
C LEU A 402 36.48 -4.91 -17.91
N SER A 403 35.67 -4.02 -17.37
CA SER A 403 34.97 -4.09 -16.09
C SER A 403 34.65 -5.51 -15.63
N TYR A 404 35.18 -5.91 -14.48
CA TYR A 404 34.77 -7.15 -13.80
C TYR A 404 33.41 -6.95 -13.12
N ALA A 405 32.39 -7.68 -13.58
CA ALA A 405 31.12 -7.80 -12.88
C ALA A 405 31.21 -8.94 -11.87
N TYR A 406 31.06 -8.64 -10.58
CA TYR A 406 30.87 -9.67 -9.56
C TYR A 406 29.49 -9.46 -8.95
N THR A 407 28.76 -10.55 -8.80
CA THR A 407 27.48 -10.55 -8.12
C THR A 407 27.66 -11.15 -6.74
N PHE A 408 27.38 -10.38 -5.70
CA PHE A 408 27.29 -10.94 -4.36
C PHE A 408 26.02 -11.80 -4.25
N ASN A 409 26.21 -13.05 -3.83
CA ASN A 409 25.13 -13.99 -3.60
C ASN A 409 25.28 -14.60 -2.21
N LEU A 410 24.37 -14.25 -1.29
CA LEU A 410 24.39 -14.76 0.09
C LEU A 410 24.33 -16.31 0.17
N ASN A 411 23.80 -16.96 -0.87
CA ASN A 411 23.77 -18.42 -0.94
C ASN A 411 25.16 -19.04 -1.08
N GLU A 412 26.17 -18.31 -1.56
CA GLU A 412 27.56 -18.80 -1.58
C GLU A 412 28.09 -19.05 -0.16
N MET A 413 27.57 -18.34 0.85
CA MET A 413 27.86 -18.60 2.26
C MET A 413 26.87 -19.58 2.89
N LYS A 414 25.57 -19.43 2.65
CA LYS A 414 24.55 -20.26 3.32
C LYS A 414 24.54 -21.71 2.82
N SER A 415 24.69 -21.94 1.52
CA SER A 415 24.55 -23.29 0.95
C SER A 415 25.59 -24.28 1.51
N PRO A 416 26.90 -23.96 1.58
CA PRO A 416 27.87 -24.89 2.17
C PRO A 416 27.59 -25.19 3.65
N LEU A 417 27.16 -24.19 4.43
CA LEU A 417 26.80 -24.36 5.84
C LEU A 417 25.58 -25.27 6.02
N ILE A 418 24.51 -25.00 5.27
CA ILE A 418 23.27 -25.80 5.31
C ILE A 418 23.58 -27.24 4.90
N THR A 419 24.35 -27.45 3.84
CA THR A 419 24.76 -28.80 3.41
C THR A 419 25.56 -29.52 4.49
N ALA A 420 26.54 -28.86 5.11
CA ALA A 420 27.34 -29.44 6.18
C ALA A 420 26.48 -29.87 7.38
N VAL A 421 25.56 -29.00 7.80
CA VAL A 421 24.61 -29.27 8.91
C VAL A 421 23.65 -30.41 8.57
N ASN A 422 23.01 -30.36 7.39
CA ASN A 422 22.02 -31.36 7.00
C ASN A 422 22.64 -32.75 6.76
N HIS A 423 23.86 -32.81 6.21
CA HIS A 423 24.60 -34.06 6.04
C HIS A 423 25.13 -34.64 7.36
N ALA A 424 25.25 -33.81 8.39
CA ALA A 424 25.56 -34.26 9.75
C ALA A 424 24.32 -34.82 10.48
N GLY A 425 23.15 -34.84 9.85
CA GLY A 425 21.90 -35.30 10.45
C GLY A 425 21.20 -34.25 11.32
N TRP A 426 21.61 -32.98 11.24
CA TRP A 426 21.02 -31.88 11.99
C TRP A 426 20.08 -31.05 11.13
N ASN A 427 19.07 -30.44 11.76
CA ASN A 427 18.17 -29.50 11.09
C ASN A 427 18.80 -28.11 11.06
N TRP A 428 18.72 -27.43 9.91
CA TRP A 428 19.02 -26.01 9.82
C TRP A 428 17.77 -25.18 10.05
N ARG A 429 17.83 -24.24 11.00
CA ARG A 429 16.71 -23.36 11.32
C ARG A 429 17.14 -21.89 11.36
N PRO A 430 16.70 -21.04 10.42
CA PRO A 430 16.96 -19.61 10.51
C PRO A 430 16.09 -18.97 11.58
N THR A 431 16.66 -18.05 12.34
CA THR A 431 15.98 -17.28 13.38
C THR A 431 16.29 -15.80 13.20
N VAL A 432 15.29 -14.94 13.40
CA VAL A 432 15.46 -13.47 13.31
C VAL A 432 16.37 -12.96 14.42
N TRP A 433 16.25 -13.55 15.60
CA TRP A 433 17.04 -13.21 16.76
C TRP A 433 17.11 -14.41 17.71
N GLN A 434 18.13 -14.43 18.56
CA GLN A 434 18.26 -15.44 19.63
C GLN A 434 17.85 -14.79 20.94
N GLY A 435 16.54 -14.70 21.15
CA GLY A 435 15.97 -14.18 22.40
C GLY A 435 16.09 -15.17 23.58
N PRO A 436 15.68 -14.75 24.78
CA PRO A 436 15.55 -15.63 25.94
C PRO A 436 14.72 -16.88 25.62
N ALA A 437 14.98 -17.99 26.33
CA ALA A 437 14.32 -19.27 26.08
C ALA A 437 12.78 -19.18 26.06
N TRP A 438 12.19 -18.32 26.90
CA TRP A 438 10.74 -18.12 27.00
C TRP A 438 10.12 -17.38 25.81
N LEU A 439 10.91 -16.71 24.96
CA LEU A 439 10.43 -16.05 23.72
C LEU A 439 10.67 -16.91 22.48
N ARG A 440 11.36 -18.04 22.60
CA ARG A 440 11.69 -18.92 21.46
C ARG A 440 10.46 -19.38 20.70
N TRP A 441 9.33 -19.60 21.39
CA TRP A 441 8.07 -20.02 20.75
C TRP A 441 7.56 -19.04 19.69
N LEU A 442 8.01 -17.78 19.68
CA LEU A 442 7.65 -16.79 18.66
C LEU A 442 8.43 -17.01 17.35
N THR A 443 9.65 -17.56 17.47
CA THR A 443 10.59 -17.79 16.36
C THR A 443 10.74 -19.27 16.00
N GLU A 444 10.15 -20.17 16.78
CA GLU A 444 10.23 -21.63 16.67
C GLU A 444 8.88 -22.31 16.37
#